data_AF-A0A0B0P137-F1
#
_entry.id   AF-A0A0B0P137-F1
#
_cell.length_a   1.000
_cell.length_b   1.000
_cell.length_c   1.000
_cell.angle_alpha   90.00
_cell.angle_beta   90.00
_cell.angle_gamma   90.00
#
_symmetry.space_group_name_H-M   'P 1'
#
loop_
_entity.id
_entity.type
_entity.pdbx_description
1 polymer ?
#
loop_
_entity_poly.entity_id
_entity_poly.type
_entity_poly.pdbx_seq_one_letter_code
_entity_poly.pdbx_strand_id
1 'polypeptide(L)' 'MFTLMEMIKKGKHLRYQLHILKREGRNPQSKLERMQDCPSKIEKLCNVANNMSQATSSLTPVMDPYGIPQAVKVFDCMSE' A
#
# COMPACT_ATOMS: atom_id res chain seq x y z
N MET A 1 12.91 -55.81 -21.99
CA MET A 1 13.46 -55.13 -20.79
C MET A 1 13.53 -53.61 -20.94
N PHE A 2 14.00 -53.08 -22.08
CA PHE A 2 14.18 -51.62 -22.30
C PHE A 2 12.88 -50.80 -22.15
N THR A 3 11.77 -51.25 -22.73
CA THR A 3 10.46 -50.55 -22.71
C THR A 3 9.88 -50.40 -21.29
N LEU A 4 10.08 -51.39 -20.43
CA LEU A 4 9.56 -51.39 -19.06
C LEU A 4 10.26 -50.31 -18.21
N MET A 5 11.57 -50.17 -18.36
CA MET A 5 12.36 -49.19 -17.63
C MET A 5 11.95 -47.75 -17.99
N GLU A 6 11.70 -47.50 -19.26
CA GLU A 6 11.22 -46.19 -19.77
C GLU A 6 9.84 -45.83 -19.22
N MET A 7 8.91 -46.79 -19.16
CA MET A 7 7.59 -46.57 -18.57
C MET A 7 7.66 -46.28 -17.07
N ILE A 8 8.52 -46.99 -16.34
CA ILE A 8 8.74 -46.75 -14.90
C ILE A 8 9.33 -45.36 -14.65
N LYS A 9 10.28 -44.93 -15.49
CA LYS A 9 10.90 -43.60 -15.41
C LYS A 9 9.89 -42.48 -15.69
N LYS A 10 9.09 -42.61 -16.75
CA LYS A 10 8.00 -41.66 -17.07
C LYS A 10 6.97 -41.59 -15.94
N GLY A 11 6.55 -42.72 -15.39
CA GLY A 11 5.62 -42.76 -14.25
C GLY A 11 6.16 -42.05 -13.00
N LYS A 12 7.46 -42.18 -12.71
CA LYS A 12 8.11 -41.45 -11.61
C LYS A 12 8.12 -39.93 -11.84
N HIS A 13 8.42 -39.49 -13.06
CA HIS A 13 8.42 -38.07 -13.43
C HIS A 13 7.03 -37.44 -13.31
N LEU A 14 5.99 -38.12 -13.79
CA LEU A 14 4.59 -37.67 -13.69
C LEU A 14 4.14 -37.53 -12.23
N ARG A 15 4.53 -38.46 -11.35
CA ARG A 15 4.21 -38.37 -9.91
C ARG A 15 4.91 -37.19 -9.23
N TYR A 16 6.15 -36.89 -9.62
CA TYR A 16 6.88 -35.73 -9.11
C TYR A 16 6.19 -34.42 -9.53
N GLN A 17 5.82 -34.30 -10.81
CA GLN A 17 5.10 -33.13 -11.32
C GLN A 17 3.73 -32.94 -10.64
N LEU A 18 2.98 -34.02 -10.43
CA LEU A 18 1.70 -33.97 -9.72
C LEU A 18 1.84 -33.53 -8.25
N HIS A 19 2.93 -33.92 -7.59
CA HIS A 19 3.21 -33.53 -6.21
C HIS A 19 3.56 -32.04 -6.10
N ILE A 20 4.29 -31.47 -7.07
CA ILE A 20 4.58 -30.04 -7.12
C ILE A 20 3.28 -29.24 -7.29
N LEU A 21 2.46 -29.60 -8.28
CA LEU A 21 1.20 -28.92 -8.56
C LEU A 21 0.22 -28.96 -7.35
N LYS A 22 0.15 -30.10 -6.64
CA LYS A 22 -0.63 -30.20 -5.39
C LYS A 22 -0.06 -29.40 -4.21
N ARG A 23 1.24 -29.11 -4.19
CA ARG A 23 1.82 -28.20 -3.19
C ARG A 23 1.47 -26.76 -3.48
N GLU A 24 1.47 -26.37 -4.74
CA GLU A 24 1.15 -25.01 -5.17
C GLU A 24 -0.33 -24.64 -4.94
N GLY A 25 -1.24 -25.62 -4.95
CA GLY A 25 -2.65 -25.44 -4.60
C GLY A 25 -2.99 -25.36 -3.10
N ARG A 26 -2.00 -25.41 -2.18
CA ARG A 26 -2.27 -25.32 -0.74
C ARG A 26 -2.32 -23.86 -0.25
N ASN A 27 -3.55 -23.37 -0.23
CA ASN A 27 -4.13 -22.29 0.57
C ASN A 27 -3.65 -20.83 0.36
N PRO A 28 -4.37 -20.01 -0.43
CA PRO A 28 -4.17 -18.55 -0.50
C PRO A 28 -4.69 -17.74 0.71
N GLN A 29 -5.43 -18.34 1.65
CA GLN A 29 -6.04 -17.64 2.80
C GLN A 29 -5.00 -17.10 3.79
N SER A 30 -3.89 -17.81 4.02
CA SER A 30 -2.82 -17.33 4.92
C SER A 30 -2.04 -16.13 4.37
N LYS A 31 -2.08 -15.90 3.04
CA LYS A 31 -1.58 -14.68 2.42
C LYS A 31 -2.55 -13.50 2.59
N LEU A 32 -3.85 -13.77 2.65
CA LEU A 32 -4.88 -12.74 2.81
C LEU A 32 -5.01 -12.25 4.26
N GLU A 33 -4.72 -13.11 5.23
CA GLU A 33 -4.77 -12.81 6.67
C GLU A 33 -3.82 -11.65 7.06
N ARG A 34 -2.62 -11.59 6.45
CA ARG A 34 -1.67 -10.47 6.64
C ARG A 34 -2.16 -9.15 6.05
N MET A 35 -3.19 -9.17 5.21
CA MET A 35 -3.76 -7.99 4.57
C MET A 35 -4.91 -7.38 5.39
N GLN A 36 -5.44 -8.12 6.37
CA GLN A 36 -6.55 -7.66 7.21
C GLN A 36 -6.11 -6.69 8.34
N ASP A 37 -4.81 -6.63 8.66
CA ASP A 37 -4.26 -5.70 9.67
C ASP A 37 -3.79 -4.36 9.06
N CYS A 38 -3.83 -4.26 7.73
CA CYS A 38 -3.46 -3.06 6.98
C CYS A 38 -4.53 -1.94 6.95
N PRO A 39 -5.85 -2.20 6.81
CA PRO A 39 -6.82 -1.13 6.54
C PRO A 39 -6.94 -0.14 7.71
N SER A 40 -6.95 -0.60 8.95
CA SER A 40 -7.04 0.27 10.14
C SER A 40 -5.81 1.15 10.31
N LYS A 41 -4.63 0.64 9.92
CA LYS A 41 -3.37 1.38 9.98
C LYS A 41 -3.26 2.40 8.85
N ILE A 42 -3.75 2.06 7.66
CA ILE A 42 -3.83 2.97 6.51
C ILE A 42 -4.80 4.13 6.83
N GLU A 43 -5.97 3.85 7.41
CA GLU A 43 -6.93 4.88 7.79
C GLU A 43 -6.34 5.88 8.79
N LYS A 44 -5.64 5.39 9.83
CA LYS A 44 -4.93 6.25 10.79
C LYS A 44 -3.86 7.10 10.12
N LEU A 45 -3.07 6.54 9.21
CA LEU A 45 -2.04 7.27 8.48
C LEU A 45 -2.65 8.35 7.56
N CYS A 46 -3.75 8.05 6.88
CA CYS A 46 -4.48 9.03 6.07
C CYS A 46 -5.02 10.18 6.92
N ASN A 47 -5.57 9.90 8.09
CA ASN A 47 -6.06 10.94 9.00
C ASN A 47 -4.93 11.84 9.51
N VAL A 48 -3.77 11.27 9.86
CA VAL A 48 -2.59 12.05 10.26
C VAL A 48 -2.09 12.93 9.10
N ALA A 49 -2.03 12.39 7.88
CA ALA A 49 -1.61 13.14 6.70
C ALA A 49 -2.56 14.30 6.37
N ASN A 50 -3.87 14.07 6.46
CA ASN A 50 -4.87 15.13 6.27
C ASN A 50 -4.76 16.23 7.32
N ASN A 51 -4.62 15.87 8.60
CA ASN A 51 -4.45 16.85 9.67
C ASN A 51 -3.17 17.67 9.50
N MET A 52 -2.06 17.04 9.09
CA MET A 52 -0.82 17.73 8.78
C MET A 52 -0.98 18.66 7.57
N SER A 53 -1.65 18.22 6.52
CA SER A 53 -1.92 19.04 5.32
C SER A 53 -2.80 20.25 5.67
N GLN A 54 -3.83 20.08 6.50
CA GLN A 54 -4.68 21.18 6.95
C GLN A 54 -3.90 22.17 7.83
N ALA A 55 -3.10 21.69 8.79
CA ALA A 55 -2.27 22.55 9.62
C ALA A 55 -1.27 23.35 8.76
N THR A 56 -0.71 22.73 7.72
CA THR A 56 0.21 23.40 6.78
C THR A 56 -0.52 24.43 5.91
N SER A 57 -1.73 24.10 5.43
CA SER A 57 -2.58 25.04 4.67
C SER A 57 -3.08 26.21 5.51
N SER A 58 -3.26 26.02 6.82
CA SER A 58 -3.56 27.11 7.74
C SER A 58 -2.35 28.00 8.03
N LEU A 59 -1.13 27.46 7.90
CA LEU A 59 0.11 28.17 8.15
C LEU A 59 0.63 28.92 6.92
N THR A 60 0.22 28.52 5.71
CA THR A 60 0.53 29.29 4.50
C THR A 60 -0.18 30.65 4.60
N PRO A 61 0.57 31.76 4.71
CA PRO A 61 -0.05 33.07 4.69
C PRO A 61 -0.75 33.26 3.34
N VAL A 62 -2.01 33.71 3.37
CA VAL A 62 -2.72 34.10 2.14
C VAL A 62 -1.98 35.30 1.57
N MET A 63 -1.27 35.10 0.46
CA MET A 63 -0.54 36.15 -0.24
C MET A 63 -1.48 36.82 -1.24
N ASP A 64 -1.39 38.14 -1.39
CA ASP A 64 -2.09 38.83 -2.47
C ASP A 64 -1.32 38.74 -3.82
N PRO A 65 -1.91 39.22 -4.95
CA PRO A 65 -1.25 39.17 -6.26
C PRO A 65 0.09 39.90 -6.34
N TYR A 66 0.41 40.75 -5.36
CA TYR A 66 1.68 41.48 -5.24
C TYR A 66 2.64 40.81 -4.24
N GLY A 67 2.26 39.67 -3.64
CA GLY A 67 3.09 38.91 -2.73
C GLY A 67 3.11 39.44 -1.30
N ILE A 68 2.06 40.15 -0.86
CA ILE A 68 1.96 40.65 0.53
C ILE A 68 1.03 39.72 1.34
N PRO A 69 1.46 39.22 2.52
CA PRO A 69 0.59 38.44 3.40
C PRO A 69 -0.63 39.26 3.82
N GLN A 70 -1.83 38.71 3.68
CA GLN A 70 -3.08 39.37 4.06
C GLN A 70 -3.07 39.85 5.53
N ALA A 71 -2.37 39.15 6.42
CA ALA A 71 -2.19 39.55 7.82
C ALA A 71 -1.48 40.91 7.99
N VAL A 72 -0.57 41.28 7.07
CA VAL A 72 0.11 42.59 7.10
C VAL A 72 -0.87 43.72 6.80
N LYS A 73 -1.80 43.51 5.86
CA LYS A 73 -2.86 44.48 5.54
C LYS A 73 -3.83 44.73 6.69
N VAL A 74 -4.01 43.75 7.58
CA VAL A 74 -4.87 43.90 8.78
C VAL A 74 -4.17 44.69 9.88
N PHE A 75 -2.83 44.65 9.96
CA PHE A 75 -2.05 45.47 10.89
C PHE A 75 -2.10 46.95 10.52
N ASP A 76 -2.08 47.30 9.23
CA ASP A 76 -2.19 48.69 8.77
C ASP A 76 -3.57 49.32 9.09
N CYS A 77 -4.64 48.53 9.20
CA CYS A 77 -5.97 49.01 9.61
C CYS A 77 -6.16 49.10 11.13
N MET A 78 -5.16 48.65 11.91
CA MET A 78 -5.15 48.72 13.38
C MET A 78 -4.19 49.81 13.90
N SER A 79 -3.38 50.41 13.02
CA SER A 79 -2.68 51.65 13.28
C SER A 79 -3.54 52.83 12.81
N GLU A 80 -4.30 53.38 13.76
CA GLU A 80 -5.12 54.61 13.68
C GLU A 80 -6.57 54.47 13.16
#